data_AF-A0A7S2EYF3-F1
#
_entry.id   AF-A0A7S2EYF3-F1
#
_cell.length_a   1.000
_cell.length_b   1.000
_cell.length_c   1.000
_cell.angle_alpha   90.00
_cell.angle_beta   90.00
_cell.angle_gamma   90.00
#
_symmetry.space_group_name_H-M   'P 1'
#
loop_
_entity.id
_entity.type
_entity.pdbx_description
1 polymer ?
#
loop_
_entity_poly.entity_id
_entity_poly.type
_entity_poly.pdbx_seq_one_letter_code
_entity_poly.pdbx_strand_id
1 'polypeptide(L)'
;IFAMITDKYKNDLIKFTARHSKFVESIHLFGSSLKHEQHEVNDIDIAVLVKNTTLPEFKNLIDNHDFLLKTRCASANGQYVGGGGGKGPLDYHFVLLDFNHINEKFVQLNPNMQRII
;
A
#
# COMPACT_ATOMS: atom_id res chain seq x y z
N ILE A 1 2.62 -15.80 -13.01
CA ILE A 1 1.97 -14.58 -12.45
C ILE A 1 2.98 -13.99 -11.49
N PHE A 2 3.60 -12.86 -11.81
CA PHE A 2 4.70 -12.32 -11.00
C PHE A 2 4.16 -11.83 -9.64
N ALA A 3 4.35 -12.63 -8.60
CA ALA A 3 4.21 -12.19 -7.22
C ALA A 3 5.51 -11.46 -6.86
N MET A 4 5.56 -10.16 -7.17
CA MET A 4 6.74 -9.31 -7.12
C MET A 4 7.22 -9.02 -5.68
N ILE A 5 6.37 -9.26 -4.67
CA ILE A 5 6.72 -9.11 -3.27
C ILE A 5 7.32 -10.42 -2.74
N THR A 6 8.58 -10.39 -2.29
CA THR A 6 9.16 -11.57 -1.62
C THR A 6 8.34 -11.95 -0.39
N ASP A 7 8.38 -13.23 0.00
CA ASP A 7 7.73 -13.70 1.22
C ASP A 7 8.14 -12.89 2.44
N LYS A 8 9.38 -12.38 2.47
CA LYS A 8 9.89 -11.48 3.52
C LYS A 8 9.01 -10.24 3.66
N TYR A 9 8.79 -9.49 2.58
CA TYR A 9 8.00 -8.25 2.61
C TYR A 9 6.51 -8.54 2.78
N LYS A 10 6.00 -9.62 2.18
CA LYS A 10 4.61 -10.06 2.39
C LYS A 10 4.34 -10.36 3.86
N ASN A 11 5.26 -11.09 4.52
CA ASN A 11 5.15 -11.42 5.93
C ASN A 11 5.22 -10.18 6.83
N ASP A 12 5.97 -9.16 6.44
CA ASP A 12 6.03 -7.87 7.13
C ASP A 12 4.66 -7.17 7.14
N LEU A 13 4.03 -7.08 5.96
CA LEU A 13 2.67 -6.54 5.83
C LEU A 13 1.64 -7.38 6.60
N ILE A 14 1.73 -8.72 6.54
CA ILE A 14 0.84 -9.62 7.29
C ILE A 14 0.95 -9.38 8.80
N LYS A 15 2.16 -9.21 9.34
CA LYS A 15 2.36 -8.92 10.77
C LYS A 15 1.74 -7.59 11.17
N PHE A 16 1.93 -6.55 10.36
CA PHE A 16 1.30 -5.25 10.58
C PHE A 16 -0.24 -5.38 10.56
N THR A 17 -0.81 -6.04 9.55
CA THR A 17 -2.25 -6.24 9.43
C THR A 17 -2.82 -7.09 10.56
N ALA A 18 -2.12 -8.13 11.01
CA ALA A 18 -2.57 -8.95 12.13
C ALA A 18 -2.67 -8.11 13.42
N ARG A 19 -1.68 -7.25 13.67
CA ARG A 19 -1.66 -6.33 14.83
C ARG A 19 -2.75 -5.26 14.77
N HIS A 20 -3.09 -4.79 13.56
CA HIS A 20 -4.02 -3.69 13.33
C HIS A 20 -5.30 -4.11 12.59
N SER A 21 -5.70 -5.38 12.70
CA SER A 21 -6.79 -5.99 11.92
C SER A 21 -8.15 -5.33 12.12
N LYS A 22 -8.40 -4.73 13.28
CA LYS A 22 -9.60 -3.92 13.54
C LYS A 22 -9.71 -2.68 12.66
N PHE A 23 -8.60 -2.21 12.09
CA PHE A 23 -8.50 -1.00 11.28
C PHE A 23 -8.22 -1.24 9.80
N VAL A 24 -7.86 -2.48 9.42
CA VAL A 24 -7.54 -2.85 8.04
C VAL A 24 -8.65 -3.74 7.50
N GLU A 25 -9.30 -3.31 6.42
CA GLU A 25 -10.23 -4.16 5.69
C GLU A 25 -9.49 -5.10 4.74
N SER A 26 -8.63 -4.54 3.89
CA SER A 26 -7.85 -5.30 2.92
C SER A 26 -6.61 -4.53 2.50
N ILE A 27 -5.62 -5.29 2.01
CA ILE A 27 -4.39 -4.75 1.44
C ILE A 27 -4.23 -5.26 0.01
N HIS A 28 -3.86 -4.37 -0.90
CA HIS A 28 -3.68 -4.68 -2.32
C HIS A 28 -2.33 -4.18 -2.83
N LEU A 29 -1.71 -4.92 -3.73
CA LEU A 29 -0.64 -4.39 -4.59
C LEU A 29 -1.27 -3.67 -5.78
N PHE A 30 -0.65 -2.58 -6.22
CA PHE A 30 -1.08 -1.83 -7.41
C PHE A 30 0.13 -1.32 -8.20
N GLY A 31 -0.09 -0.45 -9.19
CA GLY A 31 0.98 0.34 -9.79
C GLY A 31 2.06 -0.46 -10.55
N SER A 32 3.29 0.03 -10.44
CA SER A 32 4.46 -0.60 -11.10
C SER A 32 4.76 -1.97 -10.48
N SER A 33 4.34 -2.15 -9.22
CA SER A 33 4.53 -3.37 -8.45
C SER A 33 3.83 -4.62 -8.99
N LEU A 34 2.92 -4.45 -9.94
CA LEU A 34 2.24 -5.55 -10.62
C LEU A 34 2.81 -5.86 -12.01
N LYS A 35 3.64 -4.97 -12.56
CA LYS A 35 4.03 -4.96 -13.98
C LYS A 35 5.51 -5.29 -14.21
N HIS A 36 6.34 -5.14 -13.18
CA HIS A 36 7.79 -5.21 -13.27
C HIS A 36 8.35 -6.23 -12.28
N GLU A 37 9.60 -6.64 -12.48
CA GLU A 37 10.30 -7.45 -11.48
C GLU A 37 10.80 -6.58 -10.31
N GLN A 38 11.02 -7.18 -9.13
CA GLN A 38 11.38 -6.42 -7.92
C GLN A 38 12.65 -5.57 -8.08
N HIS A 39 13.58 -5.99 -8.94
CA HIS A 39 14.83 -5.26 -9.19
C HIS A 39 14.67 -4.07 -10.15
N GLU A 40 13.50 -3.95 -10.78
CA GLU A 40 13.14 -2.90 -11.74
C GLU A 40 12.27 -1.81 -11.09
N VAL A 41 11.73 -2.07 -9.89
CA VAL A 41 10.92 -1.12 -9.12
C VAL A 41 11.73 -0.50 -7.98
N ASN A 42 11.43 0.76 -7.68
CA ASN A 42 12.00 1.50 -6.56
C ASN A 42 11.05 1.55 -5.36
N ASP A 43 9.80 1.14 -5.53
CA ASP A 43 8.81 1.05 -4.46
C ASP A 43 7.88 -0.15 -4.61
N ILE A 44 7.34 -0.56 -3.47
CA ILE A 44 6.24 -1.53 -3.38
C ILE A 44 4.96 -0.72 -3.13
N ASP A 45 4.17 -0.57 -4.19
CA ASP A 45 2.90 0.15 -4.23
C ASP A 45 1.80 -0.65 -3.51
N ILE A 46 1.38 -0.16 -2.34
CA ILE A 46 0.43 -0.83 -1.44
C ILE A 46 -0.79 0.04 -1.22
N ALA A 47 -1.97 -0.41 -1.63
CA ALA A 47 -3.23 0.22 -1.26
C ALA A 47 -3.80 -0.44 -0.01
N VAL A 48 -4.21 0.36 0.98
CA VAL A 48 -4.81 -0.12 2.23
C VAL A 48 -6.19 0.48 2.40
N LEU A 49 -7.22 -0.38 2.49
CA LEU A 49 -8.56 0.05 2.84
C LEU A 49 -8.67 0.10 4.36
N VAL A 50 -8.80 1.31 4.90
CA VAL A 50 -8.82 1.64 6.32
C VAL A 50 -10.27 1.74 6.79
N LYS A 51 -10.58 1.12 7.93
CA LYS A 51 -11.90 1.15 8.59
C LYS A 51 -11.76 1.50 10.06
N ASN A 52 -12.84 1.95 10.69
CA ASN A 52 -12.94 2.16 12.15
C ASN A 52 -11.89 3.13 12.75
N THR A 53 -11.26 3.97 11.94
CA THR A 53 -10.32 5.03 12.34
C THR A 53 -10.17 6.02 11.17
N THR A 54 -9.59 7.19 11.42
CA THR A 54 -9.32 8.17 10.37
C THR A 54 -8.01 7.87 9.64
N LEU A 55 -7.86 8.34 8.39
CA LEU A 55 -6.62 8.15 7.62
C LEU A 55 -5.37 8.76 8.33
N PRO A 56 -5.44 9.95 8.97
CA PRO A 56 -4.31 10.48 9.74
C PRO A 56 -3.93 9.62 10.95
N GLU A 57 -4.91 9.11 11.69
CA GLU A 57 -4.65 8.20 12.82
C GLU A 57 -4.02 6.89 12.34
N PHE A 58 -4.53 6.33 11.24
CA PHE A 58 -3.96 5.11 10.66
C PHE A 58 -2.55 5.33 10.11
N LYS A 59 -2.28 6.49 9.48
CA LYS A 59 -0.93 6.87 9.06
C LYS A 59 0.04 6.89 10.24
N ASN A 60 -0.38 7.41 11.40
CA ASN A 60 0.46 7.37 12.61
C ASN A 60 0.77 5.94 13.05
N LEU A 61 -0.12 4.96 12.82
CA LEU A 61 0.18 3.55 13.10
C LEU A 61 1.26 3.00 12.16
N ILE A 62 1.24 3.38 10.88
CA ILE A 62 2.28 3.00 9.92
C ILE A 62 3.62 3.65 10.30
N ASP A 63 3.61 4.95 10.59
CA ASP A 63 4.84 5.70 10.92
C ASP A 63 5.54 5.19 12.19
N ASN A 64 4.77 4.63 13.14
CA ASN A 64 5.28 4.08 14.40
C ASN A 64 5.56 2.57 14.35
N HIS A 65 5.34 1.92 13.20
CA HIS A 65 5.65 0.50 13.03
C HIS A 65 7.06 0.32 12.46
N ASP A 66 7.80 -0.63 13.01
CA ASP A 66 9.15 -0.97 12.56
C ASP A 66 9.09 -1.92 11.34
N PHE A 67 8.84 -1.33 10.16
CA PHE A 67 8.84 -2.04 8.88
C PHE A 67 10.26 -2.37 8.40
N LEU A 68 10.39 -3.41 7.58
CA LEU A 68 11.67 -3.81 6.98
C LEU A 68 12.18 -2.82 5.93
N LEU A 69 11.30 -1.99 5.37
CA LEU A 69 11.61 -0.93 4.43
C LEU A 69 11.10 0.40 4.96
N LYS A 70 11.70 1.50 4.51
CA LYS A 70 11.17 2.83 4.77
C LYS A 70 9.75 2.94 4.21
N THR A 71 8.92 3.77 4.84
CA THR A 71 7.54 3.98 4.42
C THR A 71 7.34 5.39 3.88
N ARG A 72 6.54 5.49 2.83
CA ARG A 72 5.91 6.72 2.36
C ARG A 72 4.40 6.49 2.37
N CYS A 73 3.64 7.48 2.85
CA CYS A 73 2.19 7.40 2.88
C CYS A 73 1.58 8.56 2.10
N ALA A 74 0.64 8.23 1.21
CA ALA A 74 -0.28 9.16 0.58
C ALA A 74 -1.72 8.76 0.92
N SER A 75 -2.64 9.71 0.93
CA SER A 75 -4.09 9.43 1.05
C SER A 75 -4.75 9.73 -0.27
N ALA A 76 -5.52 8.79 -0.83
CA ALA A 76 -6.21 9.02 -2.09
C ALA A 76 -7.66 9.41 -1.83
N ASN A 77 -7.88 10.68 -1.46
CA ASN A 77 -9.23 11.28 -1.48
C ASN A 77 -9.65 11.61 -2.93
N GLY A 78 -9.50 10.65 -3.86
CA GLY A 78 -9.76 10.85 -5.30
C GLY A 78 -8.73 11.68 -6.07
N GLN A 79 -7.61 12.06 -5.46
CA GLN A 79 -6.58 12.93 -6.08
C GLN A 79 -5.18 12.31 -6.20
N TYR A 80 -5.01 11.01 -5.89
CA TYR A 80 -3.69 10.40 -6.03
C TYR A 80 -3.25 10.39 -7.49
N VAL A 81 -2.19 11.15 -7.76
CA VAL A 81 -1.43 11.12 -9.01
C VAL A 81 -0.09 10.48 -8.64
N GLY A 82 0.14 9.25 -9.10
CA GLY A 82 1.38 8.53 -8.80
C GLY A 82 2.61 9.34 -9.20
N GLY A 83 3.65 9.29 -8.38
CA GLY A 83 4.93 9.91 -8.70
C GLY A 83 5.66 9.14 -9.78
N GLY A 84 6.23 9.83 -10.77
CA GLY A 84 7.22 9.23 -11.68
C GLY A 84 8.45 8.83 -10.87
N GLY A 85 8.64 7.53 -10.65
CA GLY A 85 9.75 7.02 -9.84
C GLY A 85 11.12 7.36 -10.42
N GLY A 86 12.00 7.90 -9.57
CA GLY A 86 13.44 8.04 -9.83
C GLY A 86 14.27 6.89 -9.23
N LYS A 87 15.59 6.85 -9.51
CA LYS A 87 16.53 5.85 -8.97
C LYS A 87 16.75 6.03 -7.45
N GLY A 88 15.90 5.44 -6.62
CA GLY A 88 16.00 5.43 -5.16
C GLY A 88 16.11 4.02 -4.58
N PRO A 89 16.43 3.88 -3.26
CA PRO A 89 16.36 2.59 -2.57
C PRO A 89 14.91 2.09 -2.50
N LEU A 90 14.73 0.76 -2.47
CA LEU A 90 13.41 0.13 -2.37
C LEU A 90 12.69 0.56 -1.09
N ASP A 91 11.46 1.06 -1.21
CA ASP A 91 10.62 1.46 -0.09
C ASP A 91 9.18 0.93 -0.21
N TYR A 92 8.40 1.05 0.88
CA TYR A 92 6.96 0.84 0.85
C TYR A 92 6.25 2.15 0.54
N HIS A 93 5.37 2.14 -0.46
CA HIS A 93 4.51 3.26 -0.78
C HIS A 93 3.06 2.91 -0.45
N PHE A 94 2.61 3.32 0.73
CA PHE A 94 1.24 3.14 1.17
C PHE A 94 0.32 4.22 0.61
N VAL A 95 -0.77 3.80 -0.03
CA VAL A 95 -1.91 4.64 -0.38
C VAL A 95 -3.08 4.24 0.49
N LEU A 96 -3.48 5.15 1.37
CA LEU A 96 -4.56 4.94 2.32
C LEU A 96 -5.89 5.35 1.71
N LEU A 97 -6.86 4.43 1.78
CA LEU A 97 -8.21 4.57 1.25
C LEU A 97 -9.20 4.40 2.40
N ASP A 98 -10.15 5.30 2.54
CA ASP A 98 -11.22 5.14 3.55
C ASP A 98 -12.24 4.13 3.02
N PHE A 99 -12.44 3.03 3.75
CA PHE A 99 -13.37 1.97 3.41
C PHE A 99 -14.81 2.45 3.23
N ASN A 100 -15.23 3.47 3.99
CA ASN A 100 -16.60 3.98 3.96
C ASN A 100 -16.82 5.02 2.85
N HIS A 101 -15.77 5.48 2.18
CA HIS A 101 -15.86 6.47 1.11
C HIS A 101 -15.68 5.85 -0.28
N ILE A 102 -16.25 6.54 -1.26
CA ILE A 102 -16.19 6.15 -2.67
C ILE A 102 -14.76 6.43 -3.20
N ASN A 103 -13.91 5.41 -3.19
CA ASN A 103 -12.56 5.44 -3.75
C ASN A 103 -12.53 5.21 -5.27
N GLU A 104 -13.66 5.42 -5.95
CA GLU A 104 -13.90 5.00 -7.34
C GLU A 104 -12.81 5.46 -8.31
N LYS A 105 -12.37 6.71 -8.24
CA LYS A 105 -11.34 7.22 -9.16
C LYS A 105 -9.99 6.51 -9.00
N PHE A 106 -9.60 6.18 -7.76
CA PHE A 106 -8.37 5.43 -7.53
C PHE A 106 -8.48 3.99 -8.05
N VAL A 107 -9.62 3.35 -7.80
CA VAL A 107 -9.93 1.98 -8.28
C VAL A 107 -9.98 1.95 -9.81
N GLN A 108 -10.59 2.95 -10.46
CA GLN A 108 -10.66 3.09 -11.91
C GLN A 108 -9.27 3.25 -12.55
N LEU A 109 -8.36 3.99 -11.91
CA LEU A 109 -6.98 4.14 -12.38
C LEU A 109 -6.14 2.88 -12.14
N ASN A 110 -6.54 2.03 -11.20
CA ASN A 110 -5.83 0.82 -10.81
C ASN A 110 -6.76 -0.42 -10.84
N PRO A 111 -7.35 -0.77 -11.99
CA PRO A 111 -8.38 -1.81 -12.06
C PRO A 111 -7.83 -3.22 -11.80
N ASN A 112 -6.51 -3.40 -11.92
CA ASN A 112 -5.83 -4.70 -11.79
C ASN A 112 -5.20 -4.91 -10.40
N MET A 113 -5.64 -4.19 -9.38
CA MET A 113 -5.16 -4.38 -8.01
C MET A 113 -5.23 -5.85 -7.59
N GLN A 114 -4.16 -6.34 -6.96
CA GLN A 114 -4.10 -7.71 -6.46
C GLN A 114 -4.16 -7.73 -4.94
N ARG A 115 -5.20 -8.36 -4.39
CA ARG A 115 -5.36 -8.52 -2.96
C ARG A 115 -4.26 -9.41 -2.36
N ILE A 116 -3.64 -8.95 -1.28
CA ILE A 116 -2.63 -9.68 -0.50
C ILE A 116 -3.26 -10.30 0.75
N ILE A 117 -4.16 -9.55 1.41
CA ILE A 117 -4.84 -9.87 2.68
C ILE A 117 -6.29 -9.44 2.58
#